data_AF-A0AAN6RD13-F1
#
_entry.id   AF-A0AAN6RD13-F1
#
_cell.length_a   1.000
_cell.length_b   1.000
_cell.length_c   1.000
_cell.angle_alpha   90.00
_cell.angle_beta   90.00
_cell.angle_gamma   90.00
#
_symmetry.space_group_name_H-M   'P 1'
#
loop_
_entity.id
_entity.type
_entity.pdbx_description
1 polymer ?
#
loop_
_entity_poly.entity_id
_entity_poly.type
_entity_poly.pdbx_seq_one_letter_code
_entity_poly.pdbx_strand_id
1 'polypeptide(L)'
;MFDTMPDGEYKMPYLEYSAIGKRSLLEGSYLTASSPCGVNCSYDVVFAAPSLRCQDVDANAVAQRYFNISFDDQSVYYRASSFHQYDDQYQLIIIWSESKDPQQAGVPRALICIAMAATYNAHINYTNSVQLITVDVTDELPLNATALYASSLFYDVRGAINSSDDIQYPTPYKNFSVDELNEMFRGCQLLSMVESFAEPLNGEAVALGTDGYNRSTSLIQEMSVFTNKSSTYEDYNLSPDVLRDLMMNVSLSIFNHAQNFTPLIVTTKTYKASYVLKSPLRLIAAYATVLAVTAIFLLFGFCAMLQNGVSATPGGFMQLLCTTTHGDGTLNRMAREACLGGNESMSAELKKLRVRYGEISGGDSRLSFVAFGTEDETSPLVKGRVYDGSKAS
;
A
#
# COMPACT_ATOMS: atom_id res chain seq x y z
N MET A 1 9.83 21.36 -14.43
CA MET A 1 11.03 20.71 -13.88
C MET A 1 12.24 21.62 -13.89
N PHE A 2 12.26 22.69 -14.68
CA PHE A 2 13.39 23.61 -14.77
C PHE A 2 12.91 25.05 -14.93
N ASP A 3 13.74 25.97 -14.48
CA ASP A 3 13.61 27.40 -14.72
C ASP A 3 14.28 27.79 -16.03
N THR A 4 13.77 28.86 -16.64
CA THR A 4 14.35 29.46 -17.83
C THR A 4 14.86 30.87 -17.51
N MET A 5 15.85 31.33 -18.24
CA MET A 5 16.23 32.74 -18.27
C MET A 5 15.14 33.59 -18.96
N PRO A 6 15.16 34.94 -18.84
CA PRO A 6 14.16 35.81 -19.48
C PRO A 6 14.11 35.68 -21.00
N ASP A 7 15.24 35.34 -21.62
CA ASP A 7 15.34 35.05 -23.05
C ASP A 7 14.80 33.66 -23.42
N GLY A 8 14.42 32.81 -22.46
CA GLY A 8 13.92 31.46 -22.71
C GLY A 8 15.00 30.37 -22.76
N GLU A 9 16.26 30.69 -22.46
CA GLU A 9 17.32 29.67 -22.29
C GLU A 9 17.06 28.81 -21.04
N TYR A 10 17.51 27.56 -21.03
CA TYR A 10 17.57 26.75 -19.81
C TYR A 10 18.44 27.45 -18.75
N LYS A 11 17.97 27.50 -17.49
CA LYS A 11 18.73 28.14 -16.41
C LYS A 11 19.25 27.14 -15.38
N MET A 12 18.34 26.37 -14.79
CA MET A 12 18.63 25.46 -13.67
C MET A 12 17.39 24.58 -13.38
N PRO A 13 17.52 23.49 -12.60
CA PRO A 13 16.39 22.76 -12.07
C PRO A 13 15.51 23.65 -11.18
N TYR A 14 14.22 23.33 -11.05
CA TYR A 14 13.46 23.94 -9.95
C TYR A 14 14.07 23.55 -8.62
N LEU A 15 14.07 24.49 -7.67
CA LEU A 15 14.66 24.31 -6.34
C LEU A 15 14.14 23.04 -5.63
N GLU A 16 12.87 22.68 -5.87
CA GLU A 16 12.27 21.44 -5.36
C GLU A 16 12.97 20.18 -5.86
N TYR A 17 13.32 20.09 -7.14
CA TYR A 17 14.04 18.95 -7.71
C TYR A 17 15.51 18.92 -7.27
N SER A 18 16.17 20.07 -7.19
CA SER A 18 17.51 20.17 -6.58
C SER A 18 17.50 19.67 -5.12
N ALA A 19 16.47 20.03 -4.35
CA ALA A 19 16.32 19.56 -2.96
C ALA A 19 16.08 18.04 -2.89
N ILE A 20 15.30 17.47 -3.80
CA ILE A 20 15.08 16.02 -3.90
C ILE A 20 16.39 15.30 -4.23
N GLY A 21 17.15 15.80 -5.21
CA GLY A 21 18.46 15.26 -5.57
C GLY A 21 19.42 15.24 -4.39
N LYS A 22 19.55 16.38 -3.68
CA LYS A 22 20.34 16.50 -2.44
C LYS A 22 19.92 15.46 -1.39
N ARG A 23 18.62 15.32 -1.12
CA ARG A 23 18.13 14.38 -0.10
C ARG A 23 18.40 12.93 -0.48
N SER A 24 18.19 12.56 -1.74
CA SER A 24 18.47 11.20 -2.21
C SER A 24 19.96 10.85 -2.11
N LEU A 25 20.85 11.79 -2.44
CA LEU A 25 22.29 11.59 -2.31
C LEU A 25 22.76 11.47 -0.86
N LEU A 26 22.18 12.26 0.06
CA LEU A 26 22.48 12.17 1.49
C LEU A 26 21.99 10.86 2.11
N GLU A 27 20.86 10.33 1.64
CA GLU A 27 20.32 9.05 2.10
C GLU A 27 21.07 7.86 1.49
N GLY A 28 21.65 8.03 0.29
CA GLY A 28 22.31 6.95 -0.46
C GLY A 28 21.32 5.99 -1.13
N SER A 29 20.02 6.30 -1.11
CA SER A 29 18.95 5.54 -1.74
C SER A 29 17.90 6.48 -2.36
N TYR A 30 16.98 5.92 -3.15
CA TYR A 30 15.84 6.70 -3.65
C TYR A 30 14.84 7.00 -2.53
N LEU A 31 14.18 8.16 -2.63
CA LEU A 31 13.10 8.57 -1.73
C LEU A 31 11.82 7.80 -2.07
N THR A 32 11.26 7.07 -1.13
CA THR A 32 10.07 6.24 -1.36
C THR A 32 8.77 7.07 -1.45
N ALA A 33 7.83 6.65 -2.29
CA ALA A 33 6.48 7.20 -2.37
C ALA A 33 5.43 6.30 -1.69
N SER A 34 4.32 6.90 -1.24
CA SER A 34 3.17 6.16 -0.72
C SER A 34 2.50 5.32 -1.82
N SER A 35 2.02 4.13 -1.47
CA SER A 35 1.34 3.25 -2.43
C SER A 35 0.03 3.86 -2.96
N PRO A 36 -0.19 3.89 -4.29
CA PRO A 36 -1.41 4.42 -4.88
C PRO A 36 -2.60 3.45 -4.84
N CYS A 37 -2.36 2.15 -4.62
CA CYS A 37 -3.34 1.07 -4.78
C CYS A 37 -3.48 0.17 -3.54
N GLY A 38 -2.94 0.59 -2.40
CA GLY A 38 -3.05 -0.10 -1.12
C GLY A 38 -1.77 -0.81 -0.66
N VAL A 39 -1.88 -1.57 0.43
CA VAL A 39 -0.71 -2.04 1.20
C VAL A 39 0.20 -3.01 0.44
N ASN A 40 -0.38 -3.86 -0.42
CA ASN A 40 0.37 -4.84 -1.21
C ASN A 40 -0.06 -4.76 -2.68
N CYS A 41 0.71 -4.02 -3.46
CA CYS A 41 0.39 -3.71 -4.85
C CYS A 41 1.66 -3.72 -5.69
N SER A 42 1.60 -4.24 -6.91
CA SER A 42 2.71 -4.21 -7.85
C SER A 42 2.26 -3.76 -9.23
N TYR A 43 3.12 -3.03 -9.92
CA TYR A 43 2.88 -2.57 -11.29
C TYR A 43 4.19 -2.28 -12.02
N ASP A 44 4.12 -2.32 -13.34
CA ASP A 44 5.22 -1.99 -14.25
C ASP A 44 4.96 -0.63 -14.90
N VAL A 45 6.00 0.18 -15.02
CA VAL A 45 5.94 1.49 -15.68
C VAL A 45 7.21 1.72 -16.49
N VAL A 46 7.04 2.35 -17.65
CA VAL A 46 8.13 2.75 -18.53
C VAL A 46 8.17 4.26 -18.59
N PHE A 47 9.32 4.85 -18.30
CA PHE A 47 9.50 6.31 -18.37
C PHE A 47 10.91 6.68 -18.81
N ALA A 48 11.07 7.91 -19.30
CA ALA A 48 12.37 8.45 -19.68
C ALA A 48 13.06 9.06 -18.45
N ALA A 49 14.31 8.71 -18.22
CA ALA A 49 15.13 9.29 -17.18
C ALA A 49 16.62 9.26 -17.58
N PRO A 50 17.48 10.06 -16.94
CA PRO A 50 18.89 10.09 -17.29
C PRO A 50 19.67 9.00 -16.57
N SER A 51 20.63 8.42 -17.28
CA SER A 51 21.66 7.50 -16.77
C SER A 51 23.04 8.14 -16.90
N LEU A 52 24.04 7.58 -16.23
CA LEU A 52 25.44 7.99 -16.37
C LEU A 52 26.28 6.86 -16.94
N ARG A 53 27.08 7.22 -17.95
CA ARG A 53 28.16 6.40 -18.46
C ARG A 53 29.50 6.97 -18.00
N CYS A 54 30.03 6.39 -16.94
CA CYS A 54 31.29 6.81 -16.31
C CYS A 54 32.46 5.90 -16.72
N GLN A 55 33.66 6.48 -16.77
CA GLN A 55 34.91 5.75 -16.98
C GLN A 55 36.06 6.35 -16.17
N ASP A 56 36.96 5.49 -15.68
CA ASP A 56 38.24 5.91 -15.10
C ASP A 56 39.12 6.55 -16.17
N VAL A 57 39.79 7.63 -15.80
CA VAL A 57 40.68 8.38 -16.68
C VAL A 57 41.94 8.80 -15.94
N ASP A 58 42.97 9.20 -16.69
CA ASP A 58 44.20 9.72 -16.09
C ASP A 58 43.92 11.04 -15.37
N ALA A 59 44.13 11.04 -14.05
CA ALA A 59 43.84 12.18 -13.20
C ALA A 59 44.69 13.38 -13.58
N ASN A 60 45.98 13.20 -13.89
CA ASN A 60 46.87 14.31 -14.24
C ASN A 60 46.41 15.03 -15.52
N ALA A 61 46.04 14.26 -16.55
CA ALA A 61 45.52 14.81 -17.80
C ALA A 61 44.23 15.61 -17.59
N VAL A 62 43.32 15.10 -16.75
CA VAL A 62 42.03 15.76 -16.46
C VAL A 62 42.20 17.00 -15.59
N ALA A 63 43.01 16.92 -14.54
CA ALA A 63 43.27 18.02 -13.62
C ALA A 63 43.85 19.25 -14.34
N GLN A 64 44.82 19.05 -15.23
CA GLN A 64 45.38 20.13 -16.04
C GLN A 64 44.35 20.68 -17.02
N ARG A 65 43.62 19.79 -17.71
CA ARG A 65 42.69 20.19 -18.78
C ARG A 65 41.47 20.95 -18.28
N TYR A 66 40.85 20.49 -17.19
CA TYR A 66 39.55 21.00 -16.72
C TYR A 66 39.67 21.94 -15.52
N PHE A 67 40.72 21.79 -14.71
CA PHE A 67 40.88 22.57 -13.48
C PHE A 67 42.14 23.44 -13.46
N ASN A 68 43.04 23.31 -14.45
CA ASN A 68 44.32 24.00 -14.51
C ASN A 68 45.18 23.82 -13.24
N ILE A 69 45.19 22.60 -12.68
CA ILE A 69 45.95 22.24 -11.48
C ILE A 69 46.88 21.05 -11.73
N SER A 70 47.98 21.00 -10.96
CA SER A 70 48.92 19.87 -10.92
C SER A 70 48.81 19.16 -9.57
N PHE A 71 48.93 17.83 -9.56
CA PHE A 71 48.97 17.02 -8.33
C PHE A 71 50.34 17.02 -7.63
N ASP A 72 51.28 17.86 -8.08
CA ASP A 72 52.58 18.05 -7.40
C ASP A 72 52.43 18.75 -6.04
N ASP A 73 51.30 19.45 -5.82
CA ASP A 73 50.93 19.98 -4.51
C ASP A 73 50.31 18.87 -3.65
N GLN A 74 51.01 18.48 -2.59
CA GLN A 74 50.67 17.36 -1.69
C GLN A 74 49.39 17.56 -0.84
N SER A 75 48.55 18.54 -1.16
CA SER A 75 47.27 18.75 -0.50
C SER A 75 46.24 17.79 -1.10
N VAL A 76 45.79 16.82 -0.31
CA VAL A 76 44.67 15.92 -0.66
C VAL A 76 43.42 16.78 -0.95
N TYR A 77 42.79 16.57 -2.10
CA TYR A 77 41.52 17.22 -2.44
C TYR A 77 40.56 16.28 -3.15
N TYR A 78 39.28 16.45 -2.84
CA TYR A 78 38.17 16.15 -3.73
C TYR A 78 37.84 17.43 -4.51
N ARG A 79 37.63 17.29 -5.81
CA ARG A 79 37.09 18.36 -6.65
C ARG A 79 36.20 17.77 -7.73
N ALA A 80 35.01 18.32 -7.88
CA ALA A 80 34.13 17.99 -8.99
C ALA A 80 33.73 19.26 -9.74
N SER A 81 33.54 19.12 -11.05
CA SER A 81 33.04 20.19 -11.89
C SER A 81 31.51 20.25 -11.84
N SER A 82 30.94 21.38 -12.25
CA SER A 82 29.59 21.37 -12.83
C SER A 82 29.60 20.57 -14.13
N PHE A 83 28.43 20.16 -14.63
CA PHE A 83 28.36 19.57 -15.96
C PHE A 83 28.85 20.59 -16.99
N HIS A 84 29.87 20.21 -17.76
CA HIS A 84 30.40 21.03 -18.85
C HIS A 84 29.96 20.44 -20.19
N GLN A 85 29.58 21.33 -21.10
CA GLN A 85 29.43 20.98 -22.51
C GLN A 85 30.81 20.76 -23.10
N TYR A 86 31.06 19.54 -23.57
CA TYR A 86 32.28 19.17 -24.28
C TYR A 86 31.91 18.26 -25.45
N ASP A 87 32.25 18.68 -26.68
CA ASP A 87 32.04 17.89 -27.90
C ASP A 87 30.59 17.35 -28.02
N ASP A 88 29.62 18.27 -27.90
CA ASP A 88 28.18 18.02 -27.93
C ASP A 88 27.61 17.16 -26.77
N GLN A 89 28.41 16.84 -25.75
CA GLN A 89 27.99 16.01 -24.61
C GLN A 89 28.05 16.76 -23.28
N TYR A 90 27.19 16.37 -22.34
CA TYR A 90 27.28 16.80 -20.94
C TYR A 90 28.19 15.87 -20.16
N GLN A 91 29.32 16.41 -19.68
CA GLN A 91 30.31 15.67 -18.92
C GLN A 91 30.41 16.19 -17.48
N LEU A 92 30.35 15.27 -16.51
CA LEU A 92 30.70 15.50 -15.12
C LEU A 92 32.11 14.95 -14.89
N ILE A 93 32.99 15.81 -14.40
CA ILE A 93 34.37 15.47 -14.10
C ILE A 93 34.55 15.48 -12.60
N ILE A 94 35.03 14.36 -12.06
CA ILE A 94 35.34 14.22 -10.63
C ILE A 94 36.79 13.79 -10.51
N ILE A 95 37.55 14.51 -9.70
CA ILE A 95 38.91 14.16 -9.33
C ILE A 95 39.01 14.09 -7.80
N TRP A 96 39.68 13.07 -7.31
CA TRP A 96 39.94 12.93 -5.88
C TRP A 96 41.26 12.22 -5.66
N SER A 97 41.77 12.29 -4.44
CA SER A 97 42.99 11.60 -4.05
C SER A 97 42.64 10.48 -3.07
N GLU A 98 43.03 9.25 -3.39
CA GLU A 98 42.86 8.09 -2.53
C GLU A 98 44.22 7.69 -1.95
N SER A 99 44.43 7.84 -0.65
CA SER A 99 45.61 7.28 0.01
C SER A 99 45.31 5.89 0.57
N LYS A 100 46.30 5.04 0.80
CA LYS A 100 46.14 3.79 1.58
C LYS A 100 46.81 3.86 2.96
N ASP A 101 47.63 4.88 3.18
CA ASP A 101 48.45 5.05 4.37
C ASP A 101 48.49 6.55 4.73
N PRO A 102 48.19 6.94 5.98
CA PRO A 102 48.29 8.33 6.43
C PRO A 102 49.65 8.99 6.17
N GLN A 103 50.72 8.21 5.94
CA GLN A 103 52.06 8.71 5.67
C GLN A 103 52.45 8.72 4.19
N GLN A 104 51.58 8.27 3.29
CA GLN A 104 51.83 8.27 1.84
C GLN A 104 51.00 9.34 1.13
N ALA A 105 51.61 9.96 0.12
CA ALA A 105 50.89 10.82 -0.81
C ALA A 105 49.74 10.02 -1.44
N GLY A 106 48.54 10.61 -1.46
CA GLY A 106 47.39 9.94 -2.05
C GLY A 106 47.55 9.79 -3.56
N VAL A 107 47.01 8.69 -4.09
CA VAL A 107 47.01 8.39 -5.50
C VAL A 107 45.86 9.16 -6.14
N PRO A 108 46.13 10.04 -7.12
CA PRO A 108 45.08 10.79 -7.77
C PRO A 108 44.23 9.87 -8.64
N ARG A 109 42.92 10.02 -8.55
CA ARG A 109 41.89 9.29 -9.28
C ARG A 109 40.98 10.29 -9.96
N ALA A 110 40.46 9.90 -11.13
CA ALA A 110 39.55 10.73 -11.89
C ALA A 110 38.51 9.90 -12.63
N LEU A 111 37.30 10.43 -12.69
CA LEU A 111 36.17 9.89 -13.42
C LEU A 111 35.62 10.96 -14.36
N ILE A 112 35.28 10.54 -15.58
CA ILE A 112 34.45 11.32 -16.49
C ILE A 112 33.15 10.56 -16.69
N CYS A 113 32.04 11.23 -16.45
CA CYS A 113 30.68 10.70 -16.60
C CYS A 113 29.92 11.48 -17.67
N ILE A 114 29.43 10.77 -18.69
CA ILE A 114 28.59 11.35 -19.73
C ILE A 114 27.11 11.14 -19.35
N ALA A 115 26.33 12.20 -19.43
CA ALA A 115 24.88 12.12 -19.23
C ALA A 115 24.20 11.45 -20.43
N MET A 116 23.42 10.41 -20.16
CA MET A 116 22.70 9.62 -21.16
C MET A 116 21.20 9.82 -20.97
N ALA A 117 20.47 10.08 -22.06
CA ALA A 117 19.03 9.89 -22.10
C ALA A 117 18.75 8.38 -22.20
N ALA A 118 17.92 7.84 -21.31
CA ALA A 118 17.63 6.42 -21.26
C ALA A 118 16.14 6.15 -20.96
N THR A 119 15.73 4.91 -21.22
CA THR A 119 14.39 4.39 -20.93
C THR A 119 14.47 3.47 -19.71
N TYR A 120 13.69 3.76 -18.68
CA TYR A 120 13.64 3.00 -17.44
C TYR A 120 12.42 2.09 -17.46
N ASN A 121 12.64 0.78 -17.46
CA ASN A 121 11.60 -0.23 -17.29
C ASN A 121 11.56 -0.59 -15.80
N ALA A 122 10.67 0.06 -15.06
CA ALA A 122 10.60 -0.07 -13.61
C ALA A 122 9.46 -1.01 -13.19
N HIS A 123 9.80 -2.03 -12.42
CA HIS A 123 8.85 -2.86 -11.69
C HIS A 123 8.77 -2.37 -10.25
N ILE A 124 7.62 -1.83 -9.87
CA ILE A 124 7.35 -1.28 -8.54
C ILE A 124 6.54 -2.31 -7.77
N ASN A 125 7.00 -2.65 -6.57
CA ASN A 125 6.32 -3.56 -5.67
C ASN A 125 6.21 -2.93 -4.27
N TYR A 126 4.98 -2.87 -3.76
CA TYR A 126 4.68 -2.47 -2.40
C TYR A 126 4.43 -3.70 -1.54
N THR A 127 5.18 -3.83 -0.46
CA THR A 127 4.95 -4.85 0.57
C THR A 127 4.79 -4.19 1.91
N ASN A 128 3.63 -4.36 2.56
CA ASN A 128 3.32 -3.66 3.82
C ASN A 128 3.51 -2.13 3.72
N SER A 129 3.11 -1.55 2.58
CA SER A 129 3.30 -0.12 2.25
C SER A 129 4.75 0.33 2.05
N VAL A 130 5.73 -0.57 2.09
CA VAL A 130 7.14 -0.29 1.76
C VAL A 130 7.36 -0.49 0.27
N GLN A 131 7.90 0.53 -0.39
CA GLN A 131 8.16 0.52 -1.83
C GLN A 131 9.52 -0.11 -2.15
N LEU A 132 9.51 -1.12 -3.00
CA LEU A 132 10.69 -1.68 -3.66
C LEU A 132 10.59 -1.42 -5.16
N ILE A 133 11.62 -0.84 -5.76
CA ILE A 133 11.69 -0.59 -7.20
C ILE A 133 12.87 -1.36 -7.78
N THR A 134 12.62 -2.16 -8.82
CA THR A 134 13.66 -2.77 -9.64
C THR A 134 13.59 -2.20 -11.04
N VAL A 135 14.72 -1.77 -11.59
CA VAL A 135 14.79 -1.03 -12.85
C VAL A 135 15.72 -1.73 -13.82
N ASP A 136 15.25 -1.91 -15.05
CA ASP A 136 16.08 -2.27 -16.20
C ASP A 136 16.20 -1.06 -17.13
N VAL A 137 17.43 -0.57 -17.35
CA VAL A 137 17.73 0.60 -18.18
C VAL A 137 18.01 0.16 -19.62
N THR A 138 17.31 0.75 -20.58
CA THR A 138 17.47 0.50 -22.03
C THR A 138 17.62 1.82 -22.82
N ASP A 139 17.96 1.71 -24.10
CA ASP A 139 17.98 2.84 -25.06
C ASP A 139 18.88 4.03 -24.65
N GLU A 140 20.06 3.75 -24.10
CA GLU A 140 20.99 4.79 -23.65
C GLU A 140 21.62 5.55 -24.84
N LEU A 141 21.31 6.83 -24.96
CA LEU A 141 21.88 7.75 -25.95
C LEU A 141 22.48 8.97 -25.25
N PRO A 142 23.66 9.47 -25.66
CA PRO A 142 24.22 10.69 -25.07
C PRO A 142 23.26 11.86 -25.22
N LEU A 143 23.08 12.64 -24.15
CA LEU A 143 22.25 13.84 -24.19
C LEU A 143 22.95 14.93 -25.01
N ASN A 144 22.27 15.46 -26.04
CA ASN A 144 22.83 16.46 -26.96
C ASN A 144 22.92 17.84 -26.28
N ALA A 145 24.13 18.24 -25.89
CA ALA A 145 24.36 19.51 -25.20
C ALA A 145 24.20 20.73 -26.09
N THR A 146 24.60 20.63 -27.37
CA THR A 146 24.55 21.76 -28.31
C THR A 146 23.12 22.17 -28.65
N ALA A 147 22.20 21.21 -28.69
CA ALA A 147 20.79 21.53 -28.86
C ALA A 147 20.20 22.23 -27.62
N LEU A 148 20.56 21.79 -26.42
CA LEU A 148 19.92 22.24 -25.17
C LEU A 148 20.46 23.57 -24.62
N TYR A 149 21.67 23.98 -25.03
CA TYR A 149 22.24 25.30 -24.72
C TYR A 149 21.92 26.39 -25.77
N ALA A 150 21.02 26.11 -26.72
CA ALA A 150 20.62 27.11 -27.69
C ALA A 150 19.99 28.33 -26.98
N SER A 151 20.56 29.51 -27.24
CA SER A 151 19.99 30.78 -26.77
C SER A 151 18.56 30.93 -27.26
N SER A 152 17.69 31.47 -26.42
CA SER A 152 16.29 31.74 -26.75
C SER A 152 15.41 30.53 -27.08
N LEU A 153 15.78 29.36 -26.55
CA LEU A 153 15.12 28.08 -26.81
C LEU A 153 13.59 28.09 -26.66
N PHE A 154 13.09 28.70 -25.58
CA PHE A 154 11.65 28.75 -25.28
C PHE A 154 11.04 30.16 -25.38
N TYR A 155 11.73 31.11 -26.04
CA TYR A 155 11.34 32.52 -26.09
C TYR A 155 9.89 32.72 -26.58
N ASP A 156 9.57 32.15 -27.75
CA ASP A 156 8.27 32.31 -28.40
C ASP A 156 7.12 31.63 -27.63
N VAL A 157 7.43 30.54 -26.94
CA VAL A 157 6.43 29.67 -26.29
C VAL A 157 6.09 30.17 -24.89
N ARG A 158 7.07 30.77 -24.21
CA ARG A 158 6.91 31.30 -22.85
C ARG A 158 6.38 32.72 -22.85
N GLY A 159 6.19 33.33 -24.02
CA GLY A 159 5.67 34.69 -24.16
C GLY A 159 6.54 35.66 -23.38
N ALA A 160 7.86 35.62 -23.63
CA ALA A 160 8.83 36.45 -22.93
C ALA A 160 8.34 37.90 -22.90
N ILE A 161 8.01 38.36 -21.71
CA ILE A 161 7.61 39.74 -21.47
C ILE A 161 8.93 40.51 -21.58
N ASN A 162 8.97 41.58 -22.39
CA ASN A 162 10.10 42.50 -22.40
C ASN A 162 10.48 42.76 -20.94
N SER A 163 11.72 42.39 -20.57
CA SER A 163 12.27 42.73 -19.26
C SER A 163 12.02 44.23 -19.03
N SER A 164 11.78 44.62 -17.79
CA SER A 164 11.73 46.03 -17.37
C SER A 164 12.95 46.87 -17.79
N ASP A 165 14.00 46.21 -18.30
CA ASP A 165 15.27 46.78 -18.71
C ASP A 165 15.30 47.31 -20.15
N ASP A 166 14.18 47.36 -20.88
CA ASP A 166 14.08 47.89 -22.26
C ASP A 166 14.96 47.13 -23.29
N ILE A 167 15.48 45.96 -22.89
CA ILE A 167 16.27 45.06 -23.74
C ILE A 167 15.29 44.31 -24.64
N GLN A 168 15.19 44.74 -25.90
CA GLN A 168 14.58 43.93 -26.95
C GLN A 168 15.52 42.77 -27.28
N TYR A 169 15.17 41.57 -26.83
CA TYR A 169 15.82 40.37 -27.33
C TYR A 169 15.48 40.23 -28.82
N PRO A 170 16.47 40.01 -29.71
CA PRO A 170 16.21 39.84 -31.12
C PRO A 170 15.22 38.67 -31.31
N THR A 171 14.15 38.94 -32.06
CA THR A 171 13.14 37.98 -32.50
C THR A 171 13.79 36.75 -33.16
N PRO A 172 13.13 35.57 -33.14
CA PRO A 172 13.80 34.29 -32.91
C PRO A 172 14.82 33.92 -33.98
N TYR A 173 16.00 33.49 -33.53
CA TYR A 173 17.07 33.00 -34.40
C TYR A 173 16.70 31.69 -35.13
N LYS A 174 15.65 30.98 -34.71
CA LYS A 174 15.25 29.69 -35.30
C LYS A 174 13.77 29.37 -35.06
N ASN A 175 13.01 29.14 -36.13
CA ASN A 175 11.66 28.58 -36.04
C ASN A 175 11.75 27.07 -35.82
N PHE A 176 11.49 26.60 -34.60
CA PHE A 176 11.37 25.18 -34.30
C PHE A 176 9.96 24.67 -34.63
N SER A 177 9.86 23.46 -35.15
CA SER A 177 8.60 22.73 -35.20
C SER A 177 8.14 22.34 -33.79
N VAL A 178 6.85 22.04 -33.62
CA VAL A 178 6.29 21.60 -32.33
C VAL A 178 6.99 20.34 -31.82
N ASP A 179 7.34 19.42 -32.71
CA ASP A 179 8.01 18.17 -32.35
C ASP A 179 9.45 18.40 -31.87
N GLU A 180 10.21 19.24 -32.58
CA GLU A 180 11.56 19.63 -32.15
C GLU A 180 11.53 20.33 -30.78
N LEU A 181 10.56 21.22 -30.56
CA LEU A 181 10.39 21.90 -29.30
C LEU A 181 10.06 20.91 -28.15
N ASN A 182 9.20 19.93 -28.41
CA ASN A 182 8.87 18.90 -27.43
C ASN A 182 10.09 18.03 -27.09
N GLU A 183 10.93 17.71 -28.09
CA GLU A 183 12.18 16.98 -27.89
C GLU A 183 13.16 17.80 -27.04
N MET A 184 13.31 19.09 -27.32
CA MET A 184 14.15 19.99 -26.54
C MET A 184 13.63 20.17 -25.11
N PHE A 185 12.31 20.28 -24.93
CA PHE A 185 11.68 20.32 -23.61
C PHE A 185 11.96 19.04 -22.81
N ARG A 186 11.84 17.87 -23.44
CA ARG A 186 12.21 16.58 -22.84
C ARG A 186 13.70 16.54 -22.48
N GLY A 187 14.57 17.03 -23.36
CA GLY A 187 16.00 17.11 -23.09
C GLY A 187 16.34 18.01 -21.90
N CYS A 188 15.71 19.18 -21.77
CA CYS A 188 15.86 20.07 -20.62
C CYS A 188 15.33 19.46 -19.31
N GLN A 189 14.28 18.63 -19.38
CA GLN A 189 13.81 17.87 -18.21
C GLN A 189 14.86 16.85 -17.75
N LEU A 190 15.46 16.12 -18.69
CA LEU A 190 16.54 15.18 -18.38
C LEU A 190 17.78 15.90 -17.84
N LEU A 191 18.18 17.02 -18.45
CA LEU A 191 19.26 17.86 -17.96
C LEU A 191 18.99 18.35 -16.53
N SER A 192 17.76 18.77 -16.23
CA SER A 192 17.37 19.17 -14.88
C SER A 192 17.57 18.06 -13.84
N MET A 193 17.25 16.81 -14.19
CA MET A 193 17.49 15.67 -13.31
C MET A 193 19.00 15.41 -13.11
N VAL A 194 19.78 15.53 -14.20
CA VAL A 194 21.24 15.39 -14.20
C VAL A 194 21.92 16.46 -13.33
N GLU A 195 21.49 17.72 -13.45
CA GLU A 195 22.00 18.81 -12.62
C GLU A 195 21.58 18.68 -11.16
N SER A 196 20.36 18.20 -10.89
CA SER A 196 19.91 17.90 -9.51
C SER A 196 20.80 16.85 -8.82
N PHE A 197 21.42 15.95 -9.60
CA PHE A 197 22.40 14.98 -9.13
C PHE A 197 23.82 15.56 -9.01
N ALA A 198 24.27 16.41 -9.94
CA ALA A 198 25.64 16.92 -9.91
C ALA A 198 25.86 18.13 -9.03
N GLU A 199 24.85 19.00 -8.84
CA GLU A 199 24.95 20.19 -8.00
C GLU A 199 25.49 19.88 -6.59
N PRO A 200 25.04 18.81 -5.91
CA PRO A 200 25.56 18.46 -4.57
C PRO A 200 26.98 17.90 -4.60
N LEU A 201 27.41 17.34 -5.73
CA LEU A 201 28.76 16.81 -5.90
C LEU A 201 29.75 17.93 -6.23
N ASN A 202 29.32 18.95 -6.97
CA ASN A 202 30.13 20.05 -7.46
C ASN A 202 30.79 20.86 -6.32
N GLY A 203 32.03 21.27 -6.56
CA GLY A 203 32.83 22.07 -5.63
C GLY A 203 34.09 21.35 -5.21
N GLU A 204 34.69 21.82 -4.12
CA GLU A 204 35.95 21.27 -3.61
C GLU A 204 35.90 21.02 -2.11
N ALA A 205 36.64 20.00 -1.68
CA ALA A 205 36.95 19.75 -0.28
C ALA A 205 38.45 19.49 -0.17
N VAL A 206 39.15 20.32 0.61
CA VAL A 206 40.60 20.30 0.75
C VAL A 206 40.98 20.36 2.23
N ALA A 207 42.02 19.62 2.60
CA ALA A 207 42.73 19.77 3.89
C ALA A 207 41.85 19.57 5.15
N LEU A 208 40.91 18.62 5.13
CA LEU A 208 40.08 18.28 6.29
C LEU A 208 40.92 18.01 7.53
N GLY A 209 40.57 18.68 8.65
CA GLY A 209 41.26 18.53 9.93
C GLY A 209 42.57 19.30 10.08
N THR A 210 42.93 20.17 9.13
CA THR A 210 44.10 21.05 9.19
C THR A 210 43.71 22.53 9.17
N ASP A 211 44.64 23.43 9.51
CA ASP A 211 44.43 24.88 9.48
C ASP A 211 44.16 25.43 8.06
N GLY A 212 44.38 24.63 7.02
CA GLY A 212 44.08 24.94 5.62
C GLY A 212 42.75 24.40 5.10
N TYR A 213 41.86 23.93 5.98
CA TYR A 213 40.58 23.35 5.56
C TYR A 213 39.75 24.35 4.75
N ASN A 214 39.44 23.98 3.51
CA ASN A 214 38.55 24.74 2.64
C ASN A 214 37.52 23.80 2.01
N ARG A 215 36.26 24.18 2.14
CA ARG A 215 35.13 23.48 1.52
C ARG A 215 34.29 24.49 0.76
N SER A 216 34.23 24.34 -0.55
CA SER A 216 33.34 25.13 -1.41
C SER A 216 32.25 24.23 -1.97
N THR A 217 30.99 24.57 -1.66
CA THR A 217 29.74 24.13 -2.31
C THR A 217 29.39 22.63 -2.38
N SER A 218 30.32 21.71 -2.11
CA SER A 218 30.10 20.26 -2.23
C SER A 218 29.50 19.67 -0.95
N LEU A 219 28.58 18.72 -1.09
CA LEU A 219 28.00 17.88 -0.03
C LEU A 219 28.65 16.49 0.07
N ILE A 220 29.75 16.25 -0.65
CA ILE A 220 30.36 14.91 -0.75
C ILE A 220 30.73 14.32 0.62
N GLN A 221 31.09 15.15 1.59
CA GLN A 221 31.49 14.72 2.94
C GLN A 221 30.31 14.33 3.84
N GLU A 222 29.06 14.68 3.50
CA GLU A 222 27.87 14.18 4.21
C GLU A 222 27.25 12.95 3.55
N MET A 223 27.74 12.56 2.37
CA MET A 223 27.20 11.43 1.63
C MET A 223 27.76 10.11 2.15
N SER A 224 26.99 9.03 1.93
CA SER A 224 27.39 7.68 2.33
C SER A 224 28.65 7.14 1.63
N VAL A 225 29.06 7.76 0.52
CA VAL A 225 30.30 7.42 -0.21
C VAL A 225 31.57 7.91 0.49
N PHE A 226 31.45 8.84 1.42
CA PHE A 226 32.56 9.35 2.20
C PHE A 226 32.72 8.56 3.49
N THR A 227 33.94 8.07 3.73
CA THR A 227 34.30 7.44 5.00
C THR A 227 35.48 8.18 5.62
N ASN A 228 35.26 8.77 6.79
CA ASN A 228 36.34 9.37 7.57
C ASN A 228 37.12 8.27 8.30
N LYS A 229 38.39 8.05 7.94
CA LYS A 229 39.27 7.12 8.67
C LYS A 229 40.22 7.84 9.66
N SER A 230 40.53 9.13 9.47
CA SER A 230 41.40 9.93 10.36
C SER A 230 41.29 11.44 10.10
N SER A 231 41.82 12.28 10.99
CA SER A 231 41.90 13.75 10.86
C SER A 231 42.72 14.27 9.69
N THR A 232 43.39 13.39 8.92
CA THR A 232 44.21 13.74 7.75
C THR A 232 43.92 12.87 6.53
N TYR A 233 42.91 11.99 6.63
CA TYR A 233 42.69 10.93 5.64
C TYR A 233 41.21 10.81 5.31
N GLU A 234 40.91 11.03 4.04
CA GLU A 234 39.59 10.93 3.44
C GLU A 234 39.57 9.76 2.47
N ASP A 235 38.52 8.94 2.54
CA ASP A 235 38.26 7.90 1.56
C ASP A 235 36.91 8.14 0.89
N TYR A 236 36.93 8.17 -0.43
CA TYR A 236 35.75 8.33 -1.26
C TYR A 236 35.58 7.03 -2.04
N ASN A 237 34.57 6.24 -1.67
CA ASN A 237 34.21 5.01 -2.36
C ASN A 237 33.48 5.32 -3.68
N LEU A 238 34.15 6.04 -4.57
CA LEU A 238 33.65 6.45 -5.87
C LEU A 238 34.11 5.45 -6.93
N SER A 239 33.16 4.98 -7.71
CA SER A 239 33.41 4.14 -8.89
C SER A 239 32.38 4.48 -9.97
N PRO A 240 32.63 4.09 -11.24
CA PRO A 240 31.67 4.28 -12.31
C PRO A 240 30.27 3.74 -11.98
N ASP A 241 30.20 2.59 -11.31
CA ASP A 241 28.93 1.94 -10.96
C ASP A 241 28.23 2.66 -9.81
N VAL A 242 28.97 3.09 -8.78
CA VAL A 242 28.39 3.87 -7.66
C VAL A 242 27.75 5.18 -8.15
N LEU A 243 28.40 5.90 -9.07
CA LEU A 243 27.83 7.13 -9.64
C LEU A 243 26.59 6.86 -10.49
N ARG A 244 26.58 5.76 -11.25
CA ARG A 244 25.39 5.32 -12.00
C ARG A 244 24.24 5.00 -11.06
N ASP A 245 24.49 4.25 -9.98
CA ASP A 245 23.48 3.87 -9.00
C ASP A 245 22.91 5.10 -8.25
N LEU A 246 23.77 6.05 -7.88
CA LEU A 246 23.34 7.31 -7.27
C LEU A 246 22.49 8.15 -8.24
N MET A 247 22.84 8.22 -9.52
CA MET A 247 22.02 8.89 -10.53
C MET A 247 20.64 8.21 -10.69
N MET A 248 20.63 6.88 -10.68
CA MET A 248 19.40 6.11 -10.72
C MET A 248 18.53 6.42 -9.49
N ASN A 249 19.11 6.49 -8.30
CA ASN A 249 18.40 6.84 -7.07
C ASN A 249 17.79 8.25 -7.11
N VAL A 250 18.54 9.24 -7.59
CA VAL A 250 18.01 10.60 -7.79
C VAL A 250 16.86 10.59 -8.79
N SER A 251 17.02 9.88 -9.91
CA SER A 251 16.00 9.79 -10.95
C SER A 251 14.70 9.16 -10.44
N LEU A 252 14.81 8.07 -9.66
CA LEU A 252 13.67 7.42 -8.99
C LEU A 252 13.02 8.32 -7.94
N SER A 253 13.81 9.11 -7.21
CA SER A 253 13.30 10.05 -6.21
C SER A 253 12.48 11.18 -6.85
N ILE A 254 12.96 11.71 -7.97
CA ILE A 254 12.25 12.70 -8.77
C ILE A 254 10.97 12.10 -9.36
N PHE A 255 11.04 10.87 -9.88
CA PHE A 255 9.88 10.15 -10.38
C PHE A 255 8.81 9.94 -9.30
N ASN A 256 9.20 9.51 -8.11
CA ASN A 256 8.31 9.32 -6.96
C ASN A 256 7.65 10.61 -6.47
N HIS A 257 8.25 11.76 -6.77
CA HIS A 257 7.68 13.08 -6.48
C HIS A 257 6.76 13.61 -7.59
N ALA A 258 6.74 12.98 -8.77
CA ALA A 258 5.95 13.46 -9.89
C ALA A 258 4.45 13.52 -9.56
N GLN A 259 3.81 14.64 -9.91
CA GLN A 259 2.39 14.89 -9.62
C GLN A 259 1.44 14.44 -10.74
N ASN A 260 1.98 14.03 -11.89
CA ASN A 260 1.19 13.61 -13.03
C ASN A 260 0.84 12.12 -12.93
N PHE A 261 -0.45 11.79 -12.98
CA PHE A 261 -0.93 10.43 -12.90
C PHE A 261 -1.20 9.84 -14.29
N THR A 262 -0.75 8.60 -14.51
CA THR A 262 -1.05 7.83 -15.72
C THR A 262 -1.85 6.58 -15.34
N PRO A 263 -2.97 6.27 -16.04
CA PRO A 263 -3.73 5.07 -15.75
C PRO A 263 -2.92 3.83 -16.12
N LEU A 264 -2.73 2.92 -15.16
CA LEU A 264 -1.97 1.68 -15.31
C LEU A 264 -2.73 0.50 -14.69
N ILE A 265 -2.48 -0.70 -15.22
CA ILE A 265 -3.03 -1.94 -14.67
C ILE A 265 -2.15 -2.37 -13.49
N VAL A 266 -2.77 -2.57 -12.33
CA VAL A 266 -2.07 -2.92 -11.09
C VAL A 266 -2.47 -4.31 -10.61
N THR A 267 -1.51 -5.04 -10.03
CA THR A 267 -1.77 -6.33 -9.36
C THR A 267 -1.83 -6.11 -7.86
N THR A 268 -2.95 -6.44 -7.21
CA THR A 268 -3.10 -6.29 -5.75
C THR A 268 -3.16 -7.65 -5.07
N LYS A 269 -2.42 -7.80 -3.96
CA LYS A 269 -2.47 -9.00 -3.11
C LYS A 269 -3.29 -8.70 -1.86
N THR A 270 -4.50 -9.25 -1.81
CA THR A 270 -5.36 -9.13 -0.61
C THR A 270 -5.15 -10.33 0.30
N TYR A 271 -4.62 -10.09 1.49
CA TYR A 271 -4.56 -11.12 2.53
C TYR A 271 -5.94 -11.27 3.16
N LYS A 272 -6.51 -12.47 3.07
CA LYS A 272 -7.74 -12.83 3.79
C LYS A 272 -7.36 -13.70 4.98
N ALA A 273 -7.95 -13.42 6.14
CA ALA A 273 -7.81 -14.30 7.30
C ALA A 273 -8.34 -15.70 6.92
N SER A 274 -7.43 -16.66 6.80
CA SER A 274 -7.75 -18.06 6.60
C SER A 274 -7.58 -18.78 7.91
N TYR A 275 -8.68 -19.29 8.47
CA TYR A 275 -8.66 -20.06 9.70
C TYR A 275 -8.41 -21.53 9.33
N VAL A 276 -7.17 -21.99 9.47
CA VAL A 276 -6.82 -23.40 9.32
C VAL A 276 -7.00 -24.09 10.67
N LEU A 277 -8.08 -24.86 10.80
CA LEU A 277 -8.35 -25.63 12.01
C LEU A 277 -7.43 -26.85 12.07
N LYS A 278 -6.64 -26.96 13.13
CA LYS A 278 -5.66 -28.04 13.34
C LYS A 278 -6.28 -29.45 13.36
N SER A 279 -7.57 -29.57 13.67
CA SER A 279 -8.27 -30.86 13.75
C SER A 279 -9.71 -30.73 13.22
N PRO A 280 -9.94 -30.85 11.90
CA PRO A 280 -11.28 -30.68 11.31
C PRO A 280 -12.27 -31.73 11.84
N LEU A 281 -11.79 -32.93 12.17
CA LEU A 281 -12.61 -34.03 12.69
C LEU A 281 -13.30 -33.72 14.03
N ARG A 282 -12.66 -32.98 14.94
CA ARG A 282 -13.26 -32.65 16.24
C ARG A 282 -14.44 -31.70 16.07
N LEU A 283 -14.33 -30.74 15.16
CA LEU A 283 -15.40 -29.80 14.86
C LEU A 283 -16.58 -30.55 14.23
N ILE A 284 -16.32 -31.35 13.19
CA ILE A 284 -17.35 -32.15 12.52
C ILE A 284 -18.04 -33.09 13.53
N ALA A 285 -17.29 -33.76 14.40
CA ALA A 285 -17.86 -34.65 15.41
C ALA A 285 -18.79 -33.91 16.38
N ALA A 286 -18.39 -32.72 16.87
CA ALA A 286 -19.22 -31.94 17.78
C ALA A 286 -20.54 -31.51 17.13
N TYR A 287 -20.49 -30.97 15.91
CA TYR A 287 -21.68 -30.55 15.17
C TYR A 287 -22.56 -31.73 14.75
N ALA A 288 -21.96 -32.83 14.29
CA ALA A 288 -22.70 -34.04 13.90
C ALA A 288 -23.42 -34.66 15.10
N THR A 289 -22.80 -34.66 16.28
CA THR A 289 -23.41 -35.20 17.51
C THR A 289 -24.64 -34.39 17.91
N VAL A 290 -24.53 -33.05 17.95
CA VAL A 290 -25.67 -32.17 18.27
C VAL A 290 -26.78 -32.37 17.23
N LEU A 291 -26.45 -32.39 15.95
CA LEU A 291 -27.43 -32.55 14.87
C LEU A 291 -28.16 -33.90 14.95
N ALA A 292 -27.44 -34.99 15.27
CA ALA A 292 -28.03 -36.31 15.47
C ALA A 292 -28.99 -36.33 16.68
N VAL A 293 -28.57 -35.74 17.81
CA VAL A 293 -29.42 -35.65 19.01
C VAL A 293 -30.69 -34.83 18.72
N THR A 294 -30.54 -33.69 18.05
CA THR A 294 -31.69 -32.86 17.65
C THR A 294 -32.63 -33.62 16.69
N ALA A 295 -32.09 -34.38 15.73
CA ALA A 295 -32.89 -35.18 14.83
C ALA A 295 -33.70 -36.27 15.55
N ILE A 296 -33.13 -36.91 16.58
CA ILE A 296 -33.85 -37.88 17.42
C ILE A 296 -35.03 -37.23 18.14
N PHE A 297 -34.83 -36.06 18.75
CA PHE A 297 -35.93 -35.33 19.42
C PHE A 297 -37.02 -34.88 18.45
N LEU A 298 -36.63 -34.43 17.25
CA LEU A 298 -37.60 -34.07 16.20
C LEU A 298 -38.41 -35.29 15.74
N LEU A 299 -37.77 -36.46 15.59
CA LEU A 299 -38.46 -37.71 15.27
C LEU A 299 -39.46 -38.11 16.37
N PHE A 300 -39.07 -38.01 17.64
CA PHE A 300 -40.01 -38.27 18.75
C PHE A 300 -41.18 -37.29 18.75
N GLY A 301 -40.92 -35.99 18.55
CA GLY A 301 -41.97 -34.97 18.45
C GLY A 301 -42.92 -35.23 17.28
N PHE A 302 -42.37 -35.64 16.13
CA PHE A 302 -43.15 -35.97 14.94
C PHE A 302 -44.01 -37.22 15.13
N CYS A 303 -43.46 -38.29 15.71
CA CYS A 303 -44.22 -39.50 16.06
C CYS A 303 -45.34 -39.20 17.07
N ALA A 304 -45.07 -38.38 18.08
CA ALA A 304 -46.08 -37.95 19.06
C ALA A 304 -47.19 -37.13 18.40
N MET A 305 -46.86 -36.26 17.44
CA MET A 305 -47.84 -35.49 16.67
C MET A 305 -48.76 -36.41 15.84
N LEU A 306 -48.20 -37.45 15.21
CA LEU A 306 -48.99 -38.41 14.44
C LEU A 306 -49.92 -39.27 15.32
N GLN A 307 -49.48 -39.64 16.52
CA GLN A 307 -50.28 -40.45 17.45
C GLN A 307 -51.39 -39.64 18.14
N ASN A 308 -51.12 -38.38 18.48
CA ASN A 308 -52.08 -37.55 19.22
C ASN A 308 -53.11 -36.85 18.32
N GLY A 309 -52.88 -36.78 17.00
CA GLY A 309 -53.86 -36.27 16.02
C GLY A 309 -54.15 -34.76 16.07
N VAL A 310 -53.70 -34.06 17.12
CA VAL A 310 -53.89 -32.61 17.28
C VAL A 310 -52.60 -31.99 17.78
N SER A 311 -52.13 -30.93 17.12
CA SER A 311 -51.00 -30.13 17.59
C SER A 311 -51.42 -29.34 18.82
N ALA A 312 -50.82 -29.62 19.98
CA ALA A 312 -50.96 -28.75 21.14
C ALA A 312 -50.21 -27.44 20.85
N THR A 313 -50.91 -26.30 20.92
CA THR A 313 -50.27 -24.99 20.73
C THR A 313 -49.45 -24.68 21.99
N PRO A 314 -48.13 -24.40 21.89
CA PRO A 314 -47.31 -24.12 23.06
C PRO A 314 -47.85 -22.88 23.79
N GLY A 315 -48.15 -23.00 25.09
CA GLY A 315 -48.49 -21.85 25.96
C GLY A 315 -49.97 -21.46 26.01
N GLY A 316 -50.89 -22.26 25.48
CA GLY A 316 -52.32 -21.97 25.61
C GLY A 316 -52.86 -22.22 27.02
N PHE A 317 -52.65 -21.29 27.97
CA PHE A 317 -53.40 -21.30 29.24
C PHE A 317 -54.90 -21.45 28.99
N MET A 318 -55.39 -20.81 27.93
CA MET A 318 -56.78 -20.91 27.51
C MET A 318 -57.13 -22.28 26.92
N GLN A 319 -56.20 -22.98 26.26
CA GLN A 319 -56.41 -24.38 25.85
C GLN A 319 -56.53 -25.29 27.07
N LEU A 320 -55.68 -25.10 28.09
CA LEU A 320 -55.80 -25.82 29.35
C LEU A 320 -57.14 -25.51 30.05
N LEU A 321 -57.57 -24.24 30.03
CA LEU A 321 -58.82 -23.81 30.65
C LEU A 321 -60.05 -24.39 29.92
N CYS A 322 -60.12 -24.28 28.60
CA CYS A 322 -61.20 -24.84 27.79
C CYS A 322 -61.31 -26.37 27.92
N THR A 323 -60.18 -27.06 28.13
CA THR A 323 -60.16 -28.52 28.25
C THR A 323 -60.34 -29.01 29.68
N THR A 324 -60.37 -28.14 30.69
CA THR A 324 -60.59 -28.53 32.10
C THR A 324 -61.98 -28.16 32.61
N THR A 325 -62.73 -27.31 31.89
CA THR A 325 -64.07 -26.84 32.27
C THR A 325 -65.19 -27.83 31.92
N HIS A 326 -65.11 -29.07 32.41
CA HIS A 326 -66.29 -29.96 32.42
C HIS A 326 -67.05 -29.78 33.74
N GLY A 327 -68.20 -29.08 33.72
CA GLY A 327 -68.92 -28.63 34.93
C GLY A 327 -69.24 -29.72 35.96
N ASP A 328 -69.43 -30.96 35.51
CA ASP A 328 -69.85 -32.11 36.32
C ASP A 328 -68.76 -33.20 36.45
N GLY A 329 -67.58 -32.98 35.88
CA GLY A 329 -66.49 -33.97 35.87
C GLY A 329 -65.79 -34.10 37.22
N THR A 330 -65.29 -35.31 37.51
CA THR A 330 -64.62 -35.63 38.78
C THR A 330 -63.38 -34.75 39.02
N LEU A 331 -62.62 -34.43 37.95
CA LEU A 331 -61.50 -33.49 38.00
C LEU A 331 -61.93 -32.10 38.45
N ASN A 332 -63.03 -31.58 37.91
CA ASN A 332 -63.50 -30.22 38.18
C ASN A 332 -64.12 -30.11 39.59
N ARG A 333 -64.78 -31.19 40.06
CA ARG A 333 -65.25 -31.31 41.44
C ARG A 333 -64.11 -31.26 42.44
N MET A 334 -63.03 -32.02 42.22
CA MET A 334 -61.86 -31.98 43.10
C MET A 334 -61.07 -30.67 42.98
N ALA A 335 -61.01 -30.07 41.79
CA ALA A 335 -60.36 -28.77 41.60
C ALA A 335 -61.09 -27.63 42.32
N ARG A 336 -62.42 -27.70 42.47
CA ARG A 336 -63.21 -26.72 43.26
C ARG A 336 -62.80 -26.69 44.73
N GLU A 337 -62.35 -27.81 45.29
CA GLU A 337 -61.88 -27.89 46.68
C GLU A 337 -60.53 -27.15 46.86
N ALA A 338 -59.78 -26.94 45.76
CA ALA A 338 -58.51 -26.23 45.73
C ALA A 338 -58.63 -24.80 45.16
N CYS A 339 -59.83 -24.21 45.11
CA CYS A 339 -60.12 -22.97 44.39
C CYS A 339 -59.40 -21.72 44.92
N LEU A 340 -58.92 -21.74 46.17
CA LEU A 340 -58.18 -20.63 46.78
C LEU A 340 -56.71 -20.56 46.31
N GLY A 341 -56.24 -21.57 45.57
CA GLY A 341 -54.83 -21.69 45.19
C GLY A 341 -53.93 -22.05 46.38
N GLY A 342 -52.65 -22.28 46.12
CA GLY A 342 -51.70 -22.74 47.14
C GLY A 342 -51.53 -24.26 47.17
N ASN A 343 -50.35 -24.72 47.58
CA ASN A 343 -49.99 -26.14 47.57
C ASN A 343 -50.67 -26.91 48.73
N GLU A 344 -51.08 -26.17 49.75
CA GLU A 344 -51.82 -26.56 50.94
C GLU A 344 -53.31 -26.81 50.69
N SER A 345 -53.91 -26.14 49.70
CA SER A 345 -55.33 -26.33 49.33
C SER A 345 -55.55 -27.51 48.38
N MET A 346 -54.49 -28.14 47.89
CA MET A 346 -54.56 -29.32 47.03
C MET A 346 -54.61 -30.60 47.86
N SER A 347 -55.72 -31.34 47.80
CA SER A 347 -55.85 -32.63 48.46
C SER A 347 -54.83 -33.65 47.94
N ALA A 348 -54.43 -34.61 48.79
CA ALA A 348 -53.50 -35.67 48.40
C ALA A 348 -54.06 -36.56 47.26
N GLU A 349 -55.38 -36.66 47.14
CA GLU A 349 -56.06 -37.32 46.03
C GLU A 349 -55.90 -36.54 44.73
N LEU A 350 -56.12 -35.22 44.73
CA LEU A 350 -55.96 -34.40 43.54
C LEU A 350 -54.52 -34.46 42.98
N LYS A 351 -53.51 -34.50 43.86
CA LYS A 351 -52.10 -34.62 43.45
C LYS A 351 -51.74 -35.97 42.84
N LYS A 352 -52.49 -37.02 43.16
CA LYS A 352 -52.27 -38.40 42.65
C LYS A 352 -53.23 -38.74 41.52
N LEU A 353 -54.18 -37.87 41.20
CA LEU A 353 -55.19 -38.09 40.19
C LEU A 353 -54.53 -38.19 38.81
N ARG A 354 -54.73 -39.33 38.15
CA ARG A 354 -54.31 -39.53 36.76
C ARG A 354 -55.38 -38.94 35.85
N VAL A 355 -54.98 -37.95 35.07
CA VAL A 355 -55.84 -37.28 34.11
C VAL A 355 -55.38 -37.57 32.69
N ARG A 356 -56.35 -37.75 31.79
CA ARG A 356 -56.11 -37.96 30.37
C ARG A 356 -56.96 -36.98 29.57
N TYR A 357 -56.43 -36.49 28.46
CA TYR A 357 -57.22 -35.74 27.48
C TYR A 357 -57.95 -36.72 26.56
N GLY A 358 -59.27 -36.58 26.46
CA GLY A 358 -60.08 -37.50 25.65
C GLY A 358 -61.52 -37.05 25.48
N GLU A 359 -62.27 -37.88 24.75
CA GLU A 359 -63.71 -37.71 24.55
C GLU A 359 -64.46 -38.06 25.84
N ILE A 360 -65.28 -37.12 26.34
CA ILE A 360 -66.19 -37.31 27.47
C ILE A 360 -67.63 -37.36 26.93
N SER A 361 -68.38 -38.40 27.31
CA SER A 361 -69.78 -38.56 26.92
C SER A 361 -70.68 -37.71 27.83
N GLY A 362 -71.21 -36.60 27.32
CA GLY A 362 -72.22 -35.82 28.02
C GLY A 362 -73.49 -36.68 28.20
N GLY A 363 -74.11 -36.62 29.38
CA GLY A 363 -75.31 -37.40 29.72
C GLY A 363 -76.55 -37.12 28.86
N ASP A 364 -76.47 -36.18 27.91
CA ASP A 364 -77.52 -35.88 26.94
C ASP A 364 -77.03 -36.13 25.50
N SER A 365 -77.81 -36.92 24.76
CA SER A 365 -77.32 -37.89 23.77
C SER A 365 -76.85 -37.33 22.41
N ARG A 366 -76.34 -36.09 22.33
CA ARG A 366 -75.91 -35.52 21.04
C ARG A 366 -74.62 -34.68 21.01
N LEU A 367 -73.94 -34.45 22.14
CA LEU A 367 -72.70 -33.65 22.14
C LEU A 367 -71.61 -34.32 22.98
N SER A 368 -70.75 -35.11 22.31
CA SER A 368 -69.45 -35.51 22.82
C SER A 368 -68.49 -34.33 22.67
N PHE A 369 -67.90 -33.86 23.77
CA PHE A 369 -66.89 -32.80 23.77
C PHE A 369 -65.56 -33.35 24.31
N VAL A 370 -64.48 -32.61 24.11
CA VAL A 370 -63.14 -33.06 24.46
C VAL A 370 -62.61 -32.29 25.65
N ALA A 371 -62.25 -33.00 26.71
CA ALA A 371 -61.75 -32.42 27.95
C ALA A 371 -60.79 -33.38 28.67
N PHE A 372 -60.14 -32.88 29.72
CA PHE A 372 -59.42 -33.65 30.70
C PHE A 372 -60.41 -34.25 31.69
N GLY A 373 -60.32 -35.57 31.86
CA GLY A 373 -61.06 -36.32 32.86
C GLY A 373 -60.20 -37.44 33.43
N THR A 374 -60.78 -38.21 34.34
CA THR A 374 -60.13 -39.43 34.83
C THR A 374 -60.03 -40.49 33.73
N GLU A 375 -59.20 -41.52 33.94
CA GLU A 375 -59.05 -42.63 32.99
C GLU A 375 -60.39 -43.33 32.69
N ASP A 376 -61.31 -43.36 33.65
CA ASP A 376 -62.64 -43.97 33.51
C ASP A 376 -63.67 -43.06 32.82
N GLU A 377 -63.48 -41.74 32.87
CA GLU A 377 -64.37 -40.74 32.27
C GLU A 377 -64.02 -40.42 30.81
N THR A 378 -62.83 -40.82 30.34
CA THR A 378 -62.29 -40.40 29.06
C THR A 378 -62.02 -41.56 28.11
N SER A 379 -62.36 -41.36 26.84
CA SER A 379 -62.05 -42.29 25.76
C SER A 379 -61.09 -41.66 24.74
N PRO A 380 -60.29 -42.47 24.00
CA PRO A 380 -59.38 -41.95 22.97
C PRO A 380 -60.15 -41.22 21.85
N LEU A 381 -59.59 -40.12 21.35
CA LEU A 381 -60.17 -39.40 20.21
C LEU A 381 -60.11 -40.22 18.93
N VAL A 382 -61.20 -40.19 18.16
CA VAL A 382 -61.28 -40.85 16.85
C VAL A 382 -61.01 -39.82 15.76
N LYS A 383 -59.98 -40.09 14.96
CA LYS A 383 -59.58 -39.24 13.83
C LYS A 383 -60.75 -39.05 12.84
N GLY A 384 -61.01 -37.81 12.46
CA GLY A 384 -62.07 -37.43 11.52
C GLY A 384 -63.47 -37.23 12.13
N ARG A 385 -63.67 -37.51 13.43
CA ARG A 385 -64.94 -37.29 14.14
C ARG A 385 -65.08 -35.81 14.55
N VAL A 386 -66.32 -35.32 14.56
CA VAL A 386 -66.65 -33.94 14.97
C VAL A 386 -67.08 -33.95 16.44
N TYR A 387 -66.40 -33.14 17.23
CA TYR A 387 -66.61 -32.93 18.66
C TYR A 387 -66.97 -31.46 18.88
N ASP A 388 -68.24 -31.20 19.23
CA ASP A 388 -68.78 -29.87 19.52
C ASP A 388 -68.26 -28.75 18.57
N GLY A 389 -68.49 -28.92 17.27
CA GLY A 389 -68.09 -27.97 16.22
C GLY A 389 -66.63 -28.04 15.76
N SER A 390 -65.79 -28.85 16.40
CA SER A 390 -64.37 -29.02 16.09
C SER A 390 -64.08 -30.41 15.54
N LYS A 391 -63.31 -30.53 14.44
CA LYS A 391 -62.97 -31.83 13.86
C LYS A 391 -61.60 -32.31 14.35
N ALA A 392 -61.51 -33.54 14.84
CA ALA A 392 -60.22 -34.16 15.16
C ALA A 392 -59.47 -34.48 13.85
N SER A 393 -58.31 -33.85 13.63
CA SER A 393 -57.53 -33.88 12.39
C SER A 393 -56.84 -35.22 12.12
#